data_AF-A0A846DHP5-F1
#
_entry.id   AF-A0A846DHP5-F1
#
_cell.length_a   1.000
_cell.length_b   1.000
_cell.length_c   1.000
_cell.angle_alpha   90.00
_cell.angle_beta   90.00
_cell.angle_gamma   90.00
#
_symmetry.space_group_name_H-M   'P 1'
#
loop_
_entity.id
_entity.type
_entity.pdbx_description
1 polymer ?
#
loop_
_entity_poly.entity_id
_entity_poly.type
_entity_poly.pdbx_seq_one_letter_code
_entity_poly.pdbx_strand_id
1 'polypeptide(L)'
;MSENQKTTRSLAGIAGIVAVATIISKVFGLVRQQAMAAAFGVGPVINAYSYAYVIPGFLLILLGGINGPFHSALVSVLAKRDKSEAPRLVETVTTLVACILLLVTIALVLFAPVLIDVLAPGFQDTPEGLQVRAIAIRQLQIMAPMAVLAGLIGIGFGTLNASDQ
;
A
#
# COMPACT_ATOMS: atom_id res chain seq x y z
N MET A 1 -15.29 -36.49 26.84
CA MET A 1 -15.32 -35.46 25.78
C MET A 1 -14.36 -34.36 26.21
N SER A 2 -13.18 -34.28 25.60
CA SER A 2 -12.19 -33.26 25.95
C SER A 2 -12.57 -31.97 25.23
N GLU A 3 -13.02 -30.97 25.97
CA GLU A 3 -13.17 -29.61 25.47
C GLU A 3 -11.81 -29.12 24.97
N ASN A 4 -11.72 -28.83 23.67
CA ASN A 4 -10.55 -28.21 23.07
C ASN A 4 -10.56 -26.72 23.46
N GLN A 5 -9.95 -26.38 24.60
CA GLN A 5 -9.71 -25.00 25.01
C GLN A 5 -8.81 -24.32 23.96
N LYS A 6 -9.42 -23.51 23.08
CA LYS A 6 -8.66 -22.56 22.26
C LYS A 6 -7.91 -21.63 23.21
N THR A 7 -6.58 -21.73 23.25
CA THR A 7 -5.73 -20.84 24.04
C THR A 7 -5.83 -19.43 23.46
N THR A 8 -6.68 -18.60 24.04
CA THR A 8 -6.80 -17.18 23.69
C THR A 8 -5.46 -16.52 23.98
N ARG A 9 -4.67 -16.22 22.94
CA ARG A 9 -3.40 -15.51 23.10
C ARG A 9 -3.66 -14.21 23.87
N SER A 10 -2.85 -13.94 24.90
CA SER A 10 -2.94 -12.68 25.65
C SER A 10 -2.81 -11.49 24.70
N LEU A 11 -3.60 -10.44 24.93
CA LEU A 11 -3.55 -9.18 24.18
C LEU A 11 -2.12 -8.63 24.09
N ALA A 12 -1.35 -8.78 25.19
CA ALA A 12 0.05 -8.40 25.24
C ALA A 12 0.93 -9.19 24.27
N GLY A 13 0.64 -10.47 24.07
CA GLY A 13 1.35 -11.31 23.10
C GLY A 13 1.06 -10.90 21.65
N ILE A 14 -0.20 -10.60 21.32
CA ILE A 14 -0.59 -10.11 19.98
C ILE A 14 0.03 -8.74 19.71
N ALA A 15 -0.08 -7.81 20.68
CA ALA A 15 0.53 -6.49 20.60
C ALA A 15 2.05 -6.57 20.42
N GLY A 16 2.72 -7.50 21.12
CA GLY A 16 4.15 -7.75 20.96
C GLY A 16 4.54 -8.18 19.54
N ILE A 17 3.79 -9.10 18.93
CA ILE A 17 4.04 -9.54 17.54
C ILE A 17 3.87 -8.38 16.56
N VAL A 18 2.79 -7.60 16.69
CA VAL A 18 2.54 -6.44 15.82
C VAL A 18 3.62 -5.37 15.99
N ALA A 19 4.08 -5.12 17.22
CA ALA A 19 5.15 -4.17 17.50
C ALA A 19 6.47 -4.60 16.84
N VAL A 20 6.87 -5.87 16.99
CA VAL A 20 8.07 -6.42 16.35
C VAL A 20 7.97 -6.35 14.83
N ALA A 21 6.84 -6.76 14.24
CA ALA A 21 6.61 -6.67 12.81
C ALA A 21 6.70 -5.21 12.29
N THR A 22 6.16 -4.26 13.05
CA THR A 22 6.22 -2.83 12.74
C THR A 22 7.65 -2.29 12.80
N ILE A 23 8.41 -2.67 13.83
CA ILE A 23 9.82 -2.27 13.96
C ILE A 23 10.64 -2.82 12.80
N ILE A 24 10.47 -4.11 12.47
CA ILE A 24 11.14 -4.73 11.32
C ILE A 24 10.82 -3.96 10.03
N SER A 25 9.55 -3.67 9.77
CA SER A 25 9.13 -2.87 8.60
C SER A 25 9.79 -1.49 8.57
N LYS A 26 9.87 -0.79 9.72
CA LYS A 26 10.54 0.50 9.84
C LYS A 26 12.06 0.41 9.63
N VAL A 27 12.70 -0.65 10.11
CA VAL A 27 14.13 -0.90 9.89
C VAL A 27 14.41 -1.13 8.41
N PHE A 28 13.60 -1.94 7.71
CA PHE A 28 13.73 -2.09 6.25
C PHE A 28 13.54 -0.76 5.51
N GLY A 29 12.57 0.05 5.95
CA GLY A 29 12.39 1.40 5.44
C GLY A 29 13.61 2.30 5.65
N LEU A 30 14.23 2.25 6.83
CA LEU A 30 15.45 2.99 7.15
C LEU A 30 16.63 2.52 6.31
N VAL A 31 16.84 1.20 6.20
CA VAL A 31 17.90 0.62 5.38
C VAL A 31 17.75 1.04 3.92
N ARG A 32 16.52 1.06 3.39
CA ARG A 32 16.24 1.58 2.04
C ARG A 32 16.70 3.04 1.90
N GLN A 33 16.35 3.90 2.87
CA GLN A 33 16.74 5.31 2.82
C GLN A 33 18.26 5.48 2.90
N GLN A 34 18.94 4.73 3.76
CA GLN A 34 20.41 4.76 3.88
C GLN A 34 21.08 4.24 2.60
N ALA A 35 20.57 3.17 2.00
CA ALA A 35 21.10 2.63 0.75
C ALA A 35 20.97 3.65 -0.40
N MET A 36 19.82 4.32 -0.48
CA MET A 36 19.62 5.40 -1.45
C MET A 36 20.58 6.56 -1.21
N ALA A 37 20.73 7.03 0.03
CA ALA A 37 21.68 8.08 0.40
C ALA A 37 23.14 7.71 0.09
N ALA A 38 23.54 6.46 0.35
CA ALA A 38 24.89 5.98 0.09
C ALA A 38 25.17 5.84 -1.43
N ALA A 39 24.19 5.38 -2.21
CA ALA A 39 24.37 5.17 -3.64
C ALA A 39 24.28 6.47 -4.45
N PHE A 40 23.41 7.40 -4.06
CA PHE A 40 23.08 8.59 -4.86
C PHE A 40 23.44 9.92 -4.20
N GLY A 41 23.82 9.94 -2.91
CA GLY A 41 24.08 11.16 -2.16
C GLY A 41 22.85 12.07 -2.04
N VAL A 42 23.06 13.33 -1.63
CA VAL A 42 22.02 14.36 -1.70
C VAL A 42 22.00 14.89 -3.13
N GLY A 43 20.91 14.66 -3.87
CA GLY A 43 20.85 15.06 -5.27
C GLY A 43 19.52 14.72 -5.97
N PRO A 44 19.46 14.92 -7.30
CA PRO A 44 18.22 14.88 -8.06
C PRO A 44 17.44 13.57 -7.95
N VAL A 45 18.14 12.43 -7.82
CA VAL A 45 17.53 11.09 -7.76
C VAL A 45 16.73 10.87 -6.48
N ILE A 46 17.27 11.26 -5.32
CA ILE A 46 16.58 11.10 -4.02
C ILE A 46 15.42 12.07 -3.92
N ASN A 47 15.60 13.30 -4.41
CA ASN A 47 14.53 14.28 -4.46
C ASN A 47 13.37 13.76 -5.33
N ALA A 48 13.67 13.25 -6.52
CA ALA A 48 12.69 12.65 -7.42
C ALA A 48 11.90 11.50 -6.76
N TYR A 49 12.60 10.61 -6.04
CA TYR A 49 11.97 9.48 -5.34
C TYR A 49 10.97 9.95 -4.29
N SER A 50 11.33 10.99 -3.55
CA SER A 50 10.48 11.53 -2.48
C SER A 50 9.15 12.04 -3.04
N TYR A 51 9.15 12.69 -4.21
CA TYR A 51 7.91 13.12 -4.89
C TYR A 51 7.16 11.96 -5.55
N ALA A 52 7.88 11.08 -6.24
CA ALA A 52 7.28 9.94 -6.94
C ALA A 52 6.56 8.97 -5.98
N TYR A 53 7.06 8.82 -4.76
CA TYR A 53 6.51 7.89 -3.76
C TYR A 53 5.24 8.41 -3.08
N VAL A 54 4.92 9.71 -3.16
CA VAL A 54 3.78 10.30 -2.41
C VAL A 54 2.46 9.59 -2.74
N ILE A 55 2.11 9.50 -4.03
CA ILE A 55 0.82 8.92 -4.45
C ILE A 55 0.78 7.40 -4.20
N PRO A 56 1.77 6.60 -4.66
CA PRO A 56 1.77 5.16 -4.42
C PRO A 56 1.83 4.82 -2.92
N GLY A 57 2.64 5.55 -2.14
CA GLY A 57 2.75 5.38 -0.70
C GLY A 57 1.45 5.69 0.03
N PHE A 58 0.76 6.77 -0.36
CA PHE A 58 -0.57 7.10 0.16
C PHE A 58 -1.58 5.98 -0.11
N LEU A 59 -1.65 5.49 -1.36
CA LEU A 59 -2.55 4.39 -1.72
C LEU A 59 -2.23 3.10 -0.95
N LEU A 60 -0.94 2.81 -0.73
CA LEU A 60 -0.51 1.66 0.08
C LEU A 60 -1.05 1.74 1.50
N ILE A 61 -0.90 2.89 2.15
CA ILE A 61 -1.36 3.08 3.54
C ILE A 61 -2.89 3.09 3.60
N LEU A 62 -3.55 3.80 2.67
CA LEU A 62 -5.00 3.94 2.64
C LEU A 62 -5.69 2.60 2.37
N LEU A 63 -5.29 1.89 1.31
CA LEU A 63 -5.99 0.69 0.85
C LEU A 63 -5.50 -0.58 1.53
N GLY A 64 -4.18 -0.68 1.79
CA GLY A 64 -3.54 -1.87 2.36
C GLY A 64 -3.49 -1.89 3.89
N GLY A 65 -3.86 -0.80 4.56
CA GLY A 65 -3.85 -0.71 6.01
C GLY A 65 -4.88 -1.63 6.68
N ILE A 66 -4.48 -2.28 7.78
CA ILE A 66 -5.42 -2.93 8.70
C ILE A 66 -6.33 -1.85 9.28
N ASN A 67 -7.65 -2.08 9.31
CA ASN A 67 -8.70 -1.08 9.59
C ASN A 67 -8.87 0.02 8.52
N GLY A 68 -8.18 -0.09 7.37
CA GLY A 68 -8.43 0.74 6.20
C GLY A 68 -9.81 0.47 5.58
N PRO A 69 -10.24 1.27 4.58
CA PRO A 69 -11.58 1.20 4.01
C PRO A 69 -11.93 -0.18 3.46
N PHE A 70 -11.00 -0.83 2.74
CA PHE A 70 -11.24 -2.16 2.16
C PHE A 70 -11.31 -3.25 3.22
N HIS A 71 -10.39 -3.24 4.20
CA HIS A 71 -10.45 -4.15 5.34
C HIS A 71 -11.79 -4.04 6.06
N SER A 72 -12.17 -2.82 6.47
CA SER A 72 -13.36 -2.57 7.27
C SER A 72 -14.66 -2.87 6.50
N ALA A 73 -14.72 -2.52 5.21
CA ALA A 73 -15.85 -2.86 4.36
C ALA A 73 -16.02 -4.37 4.23
N LEU A 74 -14.93 -5.11 4.01
CA LEU A 74 -15.00 -6.55 3.81
C LEU A 74 -15.36 -7.30 5.09
N VAL A 75 -14.78 -6.92 6.24
CA VAL A 75 -15.17 -7.45 7.55
C VAL A 75 -16.66 -7.22 7.81
N SER A 76 -17.15 -5.99 7.55
CA SER A 76 -18.55 -5.65 7.80
C SER A 76 -19.53 -6.45 6.93
N VAL A 77 -19.19 -6.62 5.65
CA VAL A 77 -20.05 -7.35 4.71
C VAL A 77 -20.03 -8.85 4.99
N LEU A 78 -18.85 -9.43 5.26
CA LEU A 78 -18.72 -10.86 5.54
C LEU A 78 -19.35 -11.26 6.88
N ALA A 79 -19.32 -10.38 7.89
CA ALA A 79 -19.94 -10.65 9.19
C ALA A 79 -21.47 -10.87 9.11
N LYS A 80 -22.12 -10.44 8.03
CA LYS A 80 -23.57 -10.58 7.81
C LYS A 80 -23.95 -11.69 6.84
N ARG A 81 -22.97 -12.46 6.35
CA ARG A 81 -23.16 -13.48 5.32
C ARG A 81 -22.88 -14.87 5.86
N ASP A 82 -23.52 -15.86 5.26
CA ASP A 82 -23.22 -17.25 5.54
C ASP A 82 -21.81 -17.61 5.06
N LYS A 83 -21.13 -18.49 5.81
CA LYS A 83 -19.75 -18.93 5.50
C LYS A 83 -19.63 -19.60 4.13
N SER A 84 -20.72 -20.16 3.60
CA SER A 84 -20.79 -20.75 2.26
C SER A 84 -20.78 -19.72 1.13
N GLU A 85 -21.31 -18.50 1.37
CA GLU A 85 -21.37 -17.43 0.36
C GLU A 85 -20.10 -16.55 0.36
N ALA A 86 -19.36 -16.54 1.46
CA ALA A 86 -18.17 -15.72 1.65
C ALA A 86 -17.11 -15.86 0.54
N PRO A 87 -16.70 -17.06 0.09
CA PRO A 87 -15.65 -17.19 -0.93
C PRO A 87 -16.02 -16.54 -2.27
N ARG A 88 -17.27 -16.75 -2.73
CA ARG A 88 -17.75 -16.20 -4.00
C ARG A 88 -17.84 -14.67 -3.96
N LEU A 89 -18.22 -14.12 -2.80
CA LEU A 89 -18.24 -12.68 -2.60
C LEU A 89 -16.83 -12.09 -2.62
N VAL A 90 -15.89 -12.70 -1.90
CA VAL A 90 -14.49 -12.26 -1.88
C VAL A 90 -13.89 -12.33 -3.28
N GLU A 91 -14.12 -13.39 -4.04
CA GLU A 91 -13.66 -13.52 -5.43
C GLU A 91 -14.21 -12.39 -6.33
N THR A 92 -15.50 -12.11 -6.22
CA THR A 92 -16.17 -11.06 -7.00
C THR A 92 -15.62 -9.67 -6.64
N VAL A 93 -15.50 -9.37 -5.34
CA VAL A 93 -14.97 -8.09 -4.85
C VAL A 93 -13.50 -7.94 -5.24
N THR A 94 -12.69 -8.98 -5.08
CA THR A 94 -11.27 -8.98 -5.44
C THR A 94 -11.09 -8.71 -6.93
N THR A 95 -11.83 -9.40 -7.79
CA THR A 95 -11.78 -9.21 -9.24
C THR A 95 -12.19 -7.78 -9.62
N LEU A 96 -13.31 -7.29 -9.09
CA LEU A 96 -13.80 -5.95 -9.40
C LEU A 96 -12.82 -4.86 -8.93
N VAL A 97 -12.33 -4.95 -7.70
CA VAL A 97 -11.38 -3.98 -7.13
C VAL A 97 -10.04 -4.05 -7.87
N ALA A 98 -9.55 -5.24 -8.22
CA ALA A 98 -8.34 -5.39 -9.02
C ALA A 98 -8.49 -4.72 -10.40
N CYS A 99 -9.62 -4.92 -11.09
CA CYS A 99 -9.90 -4.25 -12.36
C CYS A 99 -9.92 -2.72 -12.21
N ILE A 100 -10.60 -2.19 -11.19
CA ILE A 100 -10.65 -0.75 -10.95
C ILE A 100 -9.25 -0.20 -10.65
N LEU A 101 -8.47 -0.89 -9.80
CA LEU A 101 -7.12 -0.44 -9.46
C LEU A 101 -6.12 -0.60 -10.60
N LEU A 102 -6.36 -1.52 -11.54
CA LEU A 102 -5.62 -1.59 -12.80
C LEU A 102 -5.91 -0.36 -13.66
N LEU A 103 -7.16 0.08 -13.76
CA LEU A 103 -7.50 1.33 -14.44
C LEU A 103 -6.85 2.54 -13.76
N VAL A 104 -6.87 2.58 -12.42
CA VAL A 104 -6.16 3.61 -11.64
C VAL A 104 -4.65 3.56 -11.92
N THR A 105 -4.05 2.37 -11.98
CA THR A 105 -2.63 2.19 -12.30
C THR A 105 -2.30 2.74 -13.68
N ILE A 106 -3.12 2.40 -14.69
CA ILE A 106 -2.95 2.93 -16.06
C ILE A 106 -3.08 4.46 -16.04
N ALA A 107 -4.07 5.01 -15.34
CA ALA A 107 -4.23 6.45 -15.21
C ALA A 107 -3.00 7.11 -14.54
N LEU A 108 -2.47 6.53 -13.46
CA LEU A 108 -1.24 7.02 -12.82
C LEU A 108 -0.05 7.01 -13.77
N VAL A 109 0.09 5.97 -14.61
CA VAL A 109 1.18 5.89 -15.60
C VAL A 109 1.05 6.97 -16.68
N LEU A 110 -0.15 7.17 -17.22
CA LEU A 110 -0.42 8.12 -18.30
C LEU A 110 -0.35 9.57 -17.80
N PHE A 111 -0.92 9.85 -16.63
CA PHE A 111 -0.97 11.18 -16.04
C PHE A 111 0.21 11.49 -15.11
N ALA A 112 1.22 10.61 -15.03
CA ALA A 112 2.41 10.83 -14.21
C ALA A 112 3.06 12.22 -14.39
N PRO A 113 3.22 12.78 -15.61
CA PRO A 113 3.77 14.12 -15.78
C PRO A 113 2.97 15.20 -15.06
N VAL A 114 1.65 15.19 -15.23
CA VAL A 114 0.72 16.15 -14.61
C VAL A 114 0.72 16.00 -13.10
N LEU A 115 0.71 14.76 -12.60
CA LEU A 115 0.73 14.48 -11.17
C LEU A 115 2.01 14.99 -10.50
N ILE A 116 3.17 14.79 -11.13
CA ILE A 116 4.44 15.30 -10.62
C ILE A 116 4.47 16.84 -10.65
N ASP A 117 3.97 17.46 -11.73
CA ASP A 117 3.90 18.92 -11.84
C ASP A 117 3.01 19.56 -10.76
N VAL A 118 1.93 18.88 -10.36
CA VAL A 118 1.05 19.31 -9.25
C VAL A 118 1.71 19.14 -7.89
N LEU A 119 2.41 18.02 -7.67
CA LEU A 119 3.08 17.74 -6.39
C LEU A 119 4.27 18.65 -6.12
N ALA A 120 4.96 19.09 -7.17
CA ALA A 120 6.15 19.90 -7.08
C ALA A 120 6.17 20.96 -8.20
N PRO A 121 5.40 22.05 -8.03
CA PRO A 121 5.43 23.16 -8.97
C PRO A 121 6.82 23.82 -8.95
N GLY A 122 7.29 24.29 -10.12
CA GLY A 122 8.56 25.01 -10.24
C GLY A 122 9.75 24.18 -10.74
N PHE A 123 9.57 22.89 -11.04
CA PHE A 123 10.64 22.09 -11.65
C PHE A 123 11.09 22.58 -13.03
N GLN A 124 10.27 23.39 -13.70
CA GLN A 124 10.61 23.92 -15.02
C GLN A 124 11.60 25.10 -14.95
N ASP A 125 11.79 25.69 -13.76
CA ASP A 125 12.51 26.96 -13.61
C ASP A 125 14.03 26.79 -13.54
N THR A 126 14.52 25.55 -13.35
CA THR A 126 15.96 25.26 -13.23
C THR A 126 16.34 24.00 -14.01
N PRO A 127 17.58 23.91 -14.55
CA PRO A 127 18.06 22.70 -15.21
C PRO A 127 18.04 21.46 -14.29
N GLU A 128 18.30 21.65 -12.99
CA GLU A 128 18.23 20.58 -12.00
C GLU A 128 16.77 20.11 -11.77
N GLY A 129 15.82 21.04 -11.67
CA GLY A 129 14.40 20.72 -11.54
C GLY A 129 13.87 19.89 -12.71
N LEU A 130 14.30 20.18 -13.94
CA LEU A 130 13.93 19.42 -15.13
C LEU A 130 14.41 17.96 -15.05
N GLN A 131 15.62 17.75 -14.52
CA GLN A 131 16.16 16.40 -14.31
C GLN A 131 15.38 15.66 -13.22
N VAL A 132 15.11 16.31 -12.08
CA VAL A 132 14.30 15.73 -10.99
C VAL A 132 12.94 15.29 -11.52
N ARG A 133 12.27 16.17 -12.27
CA ARG A 133 10.96 15.89 -12.86
C ARG A 133 10.98 14.66 -13.77
N ALA A 134 11.94 14.58 -14.68
CA ALA A 134 12.03 13.46 -15.63
C ALA A 134 12.21 12.12 -14.90
N ILE A 135 13.05 12.10 -13.86
CA ILE A 135 13.29 10.91 -13.03
C ILE A 135 12.05 10.55 -12.22
N ALA A 136 11.39 11.54 -11.61
CA ALA A 136 10.22 11.34 -10.77
C ALA A 136 9.05 10.75 -11.56
N ILE A 137 8.83 11.21 -12.79
CA ILE A 137 7.81 10.65 -13.69
C ILE A 137 8.07 9.16 -13.93
N ARG A 138 9.31 8.77 -14.24
CA ARG A 138 9.66 7.36 -14.47
C ARG A 138 9.49 6.52 -13.21
N GLN A 139 9.92 7.03 -12.06
CA GLN A 139 9.77 6.33 -10.79
C GLN A 139 8.29 6.16 -10.40
N LEU A 140 7.44 7.18 -10.61
CA LEU A 140 6.01 7.08 -10.39
C LEU A 140 5.37 6.03 -11.30
N GLN A 141 5.73 6.01 -12.59
CA GLN A 141 5.27 4.99 -13.53
C GLN A 141 5.64 3.56 -13.09
N ILE A 142 6.87 3.38 -12.58
CA ILE A 142 7.34 2.09 -12.06
C ILE A 142 6.59 1.69 -10.78
N MET A 143 6.27 2.66 -9.91
CA MET A 143 5.58 2.41 -8.64
C MET A 143 4.05 2.36 -8.77
N ALA A 144 3.47 2.80 -9.88
CA ALA A 144 2.02 2.84 -10.09
C ALA A 144 1.30 1.51 -9.79
N PRO A 145 1.83 0.32 -10.14
CA PRO A 145 1.21 -0.97 -9.83
C PRO A 145 1.04 -1.25 -8.32
N MET A 146 1.71 -0.50 -7.44
CA MET A 146 1.49 -0.57 -5.99
C MET A 146 0.02 -0.31 -5.63
N ALA A 147 -0.73 0.46 -6.42
CA ALA A 147 -2.15 0.69 -6.19
C ALA A 147 -2.95 -0.61 -6.15
N VAL A 148 -2.72 -1.51 -7.10
CA VAL A 148 -3.37 -2.84 -7.17
C VAL A 148 -2.95 -3.68 -5.96
N LEU A 149 -1.65 -3.77 -5.71
CA LEU A 149 -1.11 -4.57 -4.60
C LEU A 149 -1.67 -4.11 -3.25
N ALA A 150 -1.76 -2.79 -3.04
CA ALA A 150 -2.33 -2.21 -1.84
C ALA A 150 -3.79 -2.63 -1.63
N GLY A 151 -4.61 -2.60 -2.69
CA GLY A 151 -5.99 -3.03 -2.60
C GLY A 151 -6.14 -4.52 -2.27
N LEU A 152 -5.32 -5.37 -2.89
CA LEU A 152 -5.30 -6.81 -2.61
C LEU A 152 -4.87 -7.11 -1.17
N ILE A 153 -3.90 -6.36 -0.62
CA ILE A 153 -3.50 -6.48 0.78
C ILE A 153 -4.69 -6.15 1.71
N GLY A 154 -5.40 -5.05 1.46
CA GLY A 154 -6.55 -4.64 2.28
C GLY A 154 -7.68 -5.65 2.28
N ILE A 155 -8.02 -6.19 1.10
CA ILE A 155 -9.01 -7.26 0.93
C ILE A 155 -8.54 -8.53 1.63
N GLY A 156 -7.27 -8.90 1.48
CA GLY A 156 -6.68 -10.06 2.14
C GLY A 156 -6.80 -9.98 3.66
N PHE A 157 -6.40 -8.85 4.27
CA PHE A 157 -6.56 -8.64 5.71
C PHE A 157 -8.02 -8.69 6.15
N GLY A 158 -8.94 -8.06 5.39
CA GLY A 158 -10.35 -8.08 5.73
C GLY A 158 -10.95 -9.49 5.69
N THR A 159 -10.54 -10.31 4.73
CA THR A 159 -11.00 -11.69 4.58
C THR A 159 -10.50 -12.56 5.73
N LEU A 160 -9.20 -12.48 6.03
CA LEU A 160 -8.57 -13.23 7.12
C LEU A 160 -9.19 -12.90 8.47
N ASN A 161 -9.39 -11.62 8.75
CA ASN A 161 -9.98 -11.17 10.00
C ASN A 161 -11.46 -11.58 10.15
N ALA A 162 -12.21 -11.66 9.04
CA ALA A 162 -13.58 -12.15 9.04
C ALA A 162 -13.65 -13.68 9.23
N SER A 163 -12.64 -14.44 8.76
CA SER A 163 -12.61 -15.90 8.93
C SER A 163 -12.23 -16.36 10.34
N ASP A 164 -11.51 -15.52 11.09
CA ASP A 164 -11.12 -15.77 12.48
C ASP A 164 -12.25 -15.47 13.49
N GLN A 165 -13.34 -14.83 13.04
CA GLN A 165 -14.56 -14.54 13.81
C GLN A 165 -15.62 -15.66 13.65
#